data_AF-A0A6I4TJ87-F1
#
_entry.id   AF-A0A6I4TJ87-F1
#
_cell.length_a   1.000
_cell.length_b   1.000
_cell.length_c   1.000
_cell.angle_alpha   90.00
_cell.angle_beta   90.00
_cell.angle_gamma   90.00
#
_symmetry.space_group_name_H-M   'P 1'
#
loop_
_entity.id
_entity.type
_entity.pdbx_description
1 polymer ?
#
loop_
_entity_poly.entity_id
_entity_poly.type
_entity_poly.pdbx_seq_one_letter_code
_entity_poly.pdbx_strand_id
1 'polypeptide(L)'
;MNYRCGGALAAALFLVSCGGGDSGSPTSGGGSTPTPTPTPTPTPTPASYTKFADLSGDQQFRSACGGLYNVQNPIDSGGFTRYPEPPSALSQDYVAETQTWTITGQSPDGVAFSNVFTPADIVTTSIANTTAYRVVDAVNFPNRFFFGTPTLGSSLAEYSRGTALFVRPGAGTMTMSCIIGVPTRLDDRPSSTVTYTEFSVTGNVFVENPGAAPSQYSISESTVTLTANPGNGIINLDVTLVGRQFQSDGSLSATRTQFGTFGGEAGIDGSIQSFAAPLNRKPDNSVGGGFTGWFFGPQGLEIGIGMTYFGAAEDGSIISFAGSISGRQ
;
A
#
# COMPACT_ATOMS: atom_id res chain seq x y z
N MET A 1 -4.82 39.02 -14.10
CA MET A 1 -6.13 39.27 -13.45
C MET A 1 -5.88 39.15 -11.95
N ASN A 2 -5.78 40.30 -11.27
CA ASN A 2 -5.34 40.39 -9.88
C ASN A 2 -6.54 40.28 -8.95
N TYR A 3 -6.51 39.35 -8.00
CA TYR A 3 -7.37 39.41 -6.82
C TYR A 3 -6.52 39.48 -5.56
N ARG A 4 -6.48 40.69 -4.99
CA ARG A 4 -6.21 40.94 -3.57
C ARG A 4 -7.56 41.09 -2.89
N CYS A 5 -7.80 40.38 -1.81
CA CYS A 5 -8.74 40.78 -0.77
C CYS A 5 -8.21 40.25 0.57
N GLY A 6 -7.88 41.20 1.46
CA GLY A 6 -7.61 40.94 2.86
C GLY A 6 -8.90 40.97 3.68
N GLY A 7 -8.81 40.48 4.91
CA GLY A 7 -9.86 40.59 5.92
C GLY A 7 -9.32 40.09 7.26
N ALA A 8 -9.28 40.98 8.24
CA ALA A 8 -8.72 40.81 9.58
C ALA A 8 -9.83 40.64 10.65
N LEU A 9 -9.39 40.46 11.92
CA LEU A 9 -10.16 40.43 13.20
C LEU A 9 -10.95 39.13 13.47
N ALA A 10 -11.15 38.62 14.70
CA ALA A 10 -11.10 39.17 16.06
C ALA A 10 -10.87 38.07 17.12
N ALA A 11 -10.47 38.49 18.32
CA ALA A 11 -10.25 37.70 19.55
C ALA A 11 -11.54 37.37 20.33
N ALA A 12 -11.50 36.33 21.19
CA ALA A 12 -12.18 36.32 22.50
C ALA A 12 -11.64 35.21 23.43
N LEU A 13 -11.21 35.63 24.63
CA LEU A 13 -10.86 34.83 25.80
C LEU A 13 -12.13 34.40 26.57
N PHE A 14 -12.11 33.24 27.24
CA PHE A 14 -12.91 33.01 28.45
C PHE A 14 -12.09 32.30 29.54
N LEU A 15 -12.34 32.77 30.76
CA LEU A 15 -11.67 32.54 32.04
C LEU A 15 -12.44 31.51 32.90
N VAL A 16 -11.69 30.83 33.77
CA VAL A 16 -12.00 30.44 35.17
C VAL A 16 -13.03 29.33 35.45
N SER A 17 -12.57 28.36 36.26
CA SER A 17 -13.34 27.85 37.40
C SER A 17 -12.38 27.37 38.50
N CYS A 18 -12.54 27.93 39.69
CA CYS A 18 -11.87 27.61 40.95
C CYS A 18 -12.94 27.53 42.04
N GLY A 19 -12.85 26.52 42.90
CA GLY A 19 -13.58 26.35 44.17
C GLY A 19 -13.26 24.95 44.70
N GLY A 20 -12.68 24.71 45.88
CA GLY A 20 -12.96 25.27 47.22
C GLY A 20 -14.12 24.48 47.83
N GLY A 21 -14.11 23.84 49.01
CA GLY A 21 -13.21 23.70 50.15
C GLY A 21 -13.91 22.77 51.18
N ASP A 22 -13.38 22.74 52.41
CA ASP A 22 -14.01 22.28 53.68
C ASP A 22 -13.87 20.83 54.19
N SER A 23 -12.85 20.68 55.06
CA SER A 23 -12.90 20.26 56.48
C SER A 23 -14.04 19.39 57.04
N GLY A 24 -13.64 18.27 57.67
CA GLY A 24 -13.97 18.04 59.10
C GLY A 24 -14.61 16.71 59.53
N SER A 25 -13.83 15.93 60.30
CA SER A 25 -14.24 15.17 61.52
C SER A 25 -15.00 13.83 61.36
N PRO A 26 -15.20 13.02 62.44
CA PRO A 26 -14.30 11.94 62.83
C PRO A 26 -14.96 10.53 62.85
N THR A 27 -14.09 9.52 62.82
CA THR A 27 -14.18 8.18 63.42
C THR A 27 -15.57 7.58 63.68
N SER A 28 -15.96 6.59 62.86
CA SER A 28 -16.89 5.52 63.29
C SER A 28 -16.38 4.16 62.83
N GLY A 29 -16.14 3.26 63.78
CA GLY A 29 -15.83 1.87 63.52
C GLY A 29 -16.96 1.19 62.73
N GLY A 30 -16.59 0.45 61.70
CA GLY A 30 -17.50 -0.33 60.87
C GLY A 30 -16.71 -1.45 60.26
N GLY A 31 -17.19 -2.68 60.43
CA GLY A 31 -16.50 -3.92 60.12
C GLY A 31 -15.86 -3.92 58.73
N SER A 32 -14.70 -4.55 58.65
CA SER A 32 -13.98 -4.86 57.42
C SER A 32 -14.91 -5.61 56.48
N THR A 33 -15.61 -4.86 55.62
CA THR A 33 -16.31 -5.42 54.48
C THR A 33 -15.22 -6.02 53.59
N PRO A 34 -15.24 -7.33 53.30
CA PRO A 34 -14.22 -7.93 52.47
C PRO A 34 -14.20 -7.18 51.14
N THR A 35 -13.05 -6.58 50.81
CA THR A 35 -12.83 -5.95 49.51
C THR A 35 -13.17 -6.99 48.46
N PRO A 36 -14.15 -6.75 47.57
CA PRO A 36 -14.51 -7.71 46.55
C PRO A 36 -13.25 -8.05 45.77
N THR A 37 -12.89 -9.32 45.74
CA THR A 37 -11.80 -9.82 44.91
C THR A 37 -12.12 -9.38 43.48
N PRO A 38 -11.23 -8.65 42.80
CA PRO A 38 -11.49 -8.21 41.44
C PRO A 38 -11.86 -9.43 40.62
N THR A 39 -13.07 -9.43 40.06
CA THR A 39 -13.48 -10.46 39.12
C THR A 39 -12.43 -10.46 38.01
N PRO A 40 -11.81 -11.61 37.70
CA PRO A 40 -10.80 -11.65 36.65
C PRO A 40 -11.44 -11.10 35.39
N THR A 41 -10.86 -10.02 34.86
CA THR A 41 -11.27 -9.47 33.57
C THR A 41 -11.14 -10.61 32.57
N PRO A 42 -12.19 -10.95 31.80
CA PRO A 42 -12.11 -12.03 30.83
C PRO A 42 -10.93 -11.77 29.91
N THR A 43 -10.01 -12.73 29.82
CA THR A 43 -8.91 -12.67 28.87
C THR A 43 -9.51 -12.64 27.47
N PRO A 44 -9.20 -11.64 26.64
CA PRO A 44 -9.72 -11.59 25.28
C PRO A 44 -9.33 -12.87 24.55
N THR A 45 -10.31 -13.53 23.94
CA THR A 45 -10.05 -14.69 23.09
C THR A 45 -9.20 -14.21 21.90
N PRO A 46 -8.07 -14.88 21.59
CA PRO A 46 -7.27 -14.52 20.42
C PRO A 46 -8.14 -14.50 19.16
N ALA A 47 -8.00 -13.45 18.36
CA ALA A 47 -8.66 -13.39 17.07
C ALA A 47 -8.13 -14.55 16.19
N SER A 48 -9.04 -15.36 15.67
CA SER A 48 -8.70 -16.39 14.68
C SER A 48 -8.69 -15.76 13.29
N TYR A 49 -7.67 -16.09 12.50
CA TYR A 49 -7.52 -15.63 11.12
C TYR A 49 -7.46 -16.83 10.18
N THR A 50 -8.31 -16.81 9.16
CA THR A 50 -8.20 -17.73 8.02
C THR A 50 -7.04 -17.28 7.16
N LYS A 51 -6.12 -18.20 6.80
CA LYS A 51 -5.04 -17.86 5.85
C LYS A 51 -5.64 -17.59 4.47
N PHE A 52 -4.93 -16.85 3.63
CA PHE A 52 -5.44 -16.50 2.30
C PHE A 52 -5.77 -17.76 1.47
N ALA A 53 -4.93 -18.79 1.56
CA ALA A 53 -5.13 -20.04 0.83
C ALA A 53 -6.37 -20.85 1.27
N ASP A 54 -6.88 -20.57 2.47
CA ASP A 54 -8.04 -21.25 3.05
C ASP A 54 -9.34 -20.43 2.94
N LEU A 55 -9.28 -19.28 2.26
CA LEU A 55 -10.47 -18.50 1.95
C LEU A 55 -11.39 -19.32 1.01
N SER A 56 -12.68 -19.25 1.28
CA SER A 56 -13.70 -19.96 0.51
C SER A 56 -14.88 -19.04 0.19
N GLY A 57 -15.60 -19.36 -0.88
CA GLY A 57 -16.65 -18.49 -1.40
C GLY A 57 -16.11 -17.21 -2.05
N ASP A 58 -17.03 -16.37 -2.48
CA ASP A 58 -16.70 -15.14 -3.19
C ASP A 58 -15.95 -14.16 -2.28
N GLN A 59 -14.94 -13.50 -2.84
CA GLN A 59 -14.09 -12.57 -2.12
C GLN A 59 -14.14 -11.20 -2.78
N GLN A 60 -14.22 -10.15 -1.97
CA GLN A 60 -14.00 -8.78 -2.40
C GLN A 60 -12.79 -8.23 -1.67
N PHE A 61 -11.72 -7.97 -2.43
CA PHE A 61 -10.47 -7.49 -1.86
C PHE A 61 -10.33 -5.98 -2.06
N ARG A 62 -9.99 -5.32 -0.96
CA ARG A 62 -9.42 -3.98 -0.99
C ARG A 62 -7.94 -4.10 -1.27
N SER A 63 -7.41 -3.26 -2.15
CA SER A 63 -6.00 -3.29 -2.54
C SER A 63 -5.26 -2.00 -2.21
N ALA A 64 -4.01 -2.13 -1.79
CA ALA A 64 -3.05 -1.03 -1.77
C ALA A 64 -2.22 -1.08 -3.05
N CYS A 65 -2.25 -0.03 -3.87
CA CYS A 65 -1.66 -0.03 -5.21
C CYS A 65 -0.69 1.12 -5.43
N GLY A 66 0.37 0.87 -6.19
CA GLY A 66 1.12 1.89 -6.93
C GLY A 66 0.93 1.65 -8.43
N GLY A 67 0.75 2.70 -9.22
CA GLY A 67 0.54 2.56 -10.65
C GLY A 67 1.11 3.71 -11.48
N LEU A 68 1.36 3.42 -12.75
CA LEU A 68 1.78 4.36 -13.79
C LEU A 68 0.74 4.39 -14.90
N TYR A 69 0.45 5.59 -15.39
CA TYR A 69 -0.39 5.82 -16.56
C TYR A 69 0.49 6.27 -17.72
N ASN A 70 0.14 5.89 -18.94
CA ASN A 70 0.85 6.35 -20.14
C ASN A 70 -0.18 6.70 -21.23
N VAL A 71 -0.36 8.00 -21.46
CA VAL A 71 -1.15 8.55 -22.57
C VAL A 71 -0.31 9.29 -23.62
N GLN A 72 0.88 9.78 -23.26
CA GLN A 72 1.78 10.55 -24.12
C GLN A 72 3.25 10.31 -23.73
N ASN A 73 4.19 10.71 -24.61
CA ASN A 73 5.64 10.72 -24.38
C ASN A 73 6.09 12.19 -24.25
N PRO A 74 6.76 12.65 -23.17
CA PRO A 74 7.28 11.89 -22.02
C PRO A 74 6.16 11.15 -21.29
N ILE A 75 6.45 9.99 -20.69
CA ILE A 75 5.47 9.23 -19.92
C ILE A 75 4.93 10.18 -18.86
N ASP A 76 3.73 10.70 -19.09
CA ASP A 76 3.05 11.52 -18.10
C ASP A 76 2.85 10.65 -16.87
N SER A 77 3.58 10.93 -15.81
CA SER A 77 3.24 10.44 -14.50
C SER A 77 1.98 11.16 -14.01
N GLY A 78 0.83 10.70 -14.49
CA GLY A 78 -0.36 10.79 -13.67
C GLY A 78 -0.14 9.90 -12.47
N GLY A 79 0.32 10.46 -11.35
CA GLY A 79 0.45 9.71 -10.10
C GLY A 79 -0.89 9.12 -9.71
N PHE A 80 -1.00 7.79 -9.74
CA PHE A 80 -2.14 7.09 -9.16
C PHE A 80 -1.87 6.83 -7.69
N THR A 81 -2.05 7.86 -6.87
CA THR A 81 -2.11 7.74 -5.42
C THR A 81 -3.42 8.30 -4.94
N ARG A 82 -4.45 7.46 -4.86
CA ARG A 82 -5.60 7.68 -3.97
C ARG A 82 -6.38 6.39 -3.75
N TYR A 83 -5.93 5.67 -2.73
CA TYR A 83 -6.82 4.84 -1.92
C TYR A 83 -6.71 5.37 -0.47
N PRO A 84 -7.81 5.53 0.29
CA PRO A 84 -9.17 5.07 0.03
C PRO A 84 -10.18 6.22 0.08
N GLU A 85 -10.42 6.93 -1.02
CA GLU A 85 -11.75 7.49 -1.19
C GLU A 85 -12.28 7.08 -2.57
N PRO A 86 -13.52 6.57 -2.66
CA PRO A 86 -14.22 6.45 -3.92
C PRO A 86 -14.12 7.77 -4.70
N PRO A 87 -14.00 7.75 -6.04
CA PRO A 87 -14.15 6.60 -6.93
C PRO A 87 -12.84 5.90 -7.36
N SER A 88 -11.67 6.24 -6.81
CA SER A 88 -10.36 5.89 -7.40
C SER A 88 -9.71 4.59 -6.89
N ALA A 89 -10.49 3.65 -6.35
CA ALA A 89 -9.98 2.36 -5.87
C ALA A 89 -9.98 1.30 -6.98
N LEU A 90 -8.90 0.50 -7.08
CA LEU A 90 -8.97 -0.76 -7.80
C LEU A 90 -9.76 -1.76 -6.93
N SER A 91 -10.89 -2.26 -7.42
CA SER A 91 -11.58 -3.40 -6.80
C SER A 91 -11.08 -4.69 -7.43
N GLN A 92 -10.86 -5.70 -6.60
CA GLN A 92 -10.53 -7.04 -7.06
C GLN A 92 -11.53 -8.02 -6.46
N ASP A 93 -12.49 -8.41 -7.27
CA ASP A 93 -13.55 -9.33 -6.89
C ASP A 93 -13.25 -10.71 -7.47
N TYR A 94 -13.34 -11.75 -6.65
CA TYR A 94 -13.13 -13.13 -7.04
C TYR A 94 -14.41 -13.94 -6.78
N VAL A 95 -14.94 -14.55 -7.84
CA VAL A 95 -16.08 -15.46 -7.76
C VAL A 95 -15.57 -16.89 -7.69
N ALA A 96 -15.81 -17.57 -6.58
CA ALA A 96 -15.21 -18.89 -6.32
C ALA A 96 -15.79 -19.99 -7.21
N GLU A 97 -17.09 -19.93 -7.50
CA GLU A 97 -17.78 -20.92 -8.33
C GLU A 97 -17.20 -20.98 -9.75
N THR A 98 -16.93 -19.82 -10.34
CA THR A 98 -16.42 -19.70 -11.72
C THR A 98 -14.93 -19.43 -11.79
N GLN A 99 -14.24 -19.37 -10.64
CA GLN A 99 -12.83 -19.00 -10.51
C GLN A 99 -12.47 -17.74 -11.31
N THR A 100 -13.34 -16.74 -11.26
CA THR A 100 -13.28 -15.55 -12.12
C THR A 100 -12.84 -14.35 -11.31
N TRP A 101 -11.85 -13.62 -11.83
CA TRP A 101 -11.47 -12.31 -11.32
C TRP A 101 -12.16 -11.21 -12.10
N THR A 102 -12.80 -10.29 -11.39
CA THR A 102 -13.29 -9.03 -11.95
C THR A 102 -12.48 -7.89 -11.35
N ILE A 103 -11.74 -7.20 -12.19
CA ILE A 103 -10.88 -6.09 -11.80
C ILE A 103 -11.50 -4.81 -12.35
N THR A 104 -11.97 -3.94 -11.46
CA THR A 104 -12.59 -2.66 -11.82
C THR A 104 -11.79 -1.49 -11.29
N GLY A 105 -11.83 -0.37 -11.99
CA GLY A 105 -11.17 0.86 -11.58
C GLY A 105 -11.44 2.02 -12.54
N GLN A 106 -10.73 3.12 -12.33
CA GLN A 106 -10.79 4.33 -13.14
C GLN A 106 -9.37 4.84 -13.41
N SER A 107 -9.03 5.16 -14.66
CA SER A 107 -7.76 5.81 -15.02
C SER A 107 -7.73 7.29 -14.62
N PRO A 108 -6.59 8.01 -14.65
CA PRO A 108 -6.50 9.38 -14.14
C PRO A 108 -7.25 10.37 -15.04
N ASP A 109 -7.45 10.01 -16.31
CA ASP A 109 -8.29 10.73 -17.27
C ASP A 109 -9.79 10.48 -17.05
N GLY A 110 -10.16 9.72 -16.02
CA GLY A 110 -11.55 9.48 -15.61
C GLY A 110 -12.23 8.32 -16.34
N VAL A 111 -11.53 7.55 -17.17
CA VAL A 111 -12.12 6.41 -17.89
C VAL A 111 -12.25 5.21 -16.97
N ALA A 112 -13.49 4.79 -16.69
CA ALA A 112 -13.76 3.57 -15.96
C ALA A 112 -13.42 2.33 -16.81
N PHE A 113 -12.93 1.28 -16.19
CA PHE A 113 -12.66 -0.01 -16.84
C PHE A 113 -13.12 -1.18 -15.95
N SER A 114 -13.43 -2.29 -16.61
CA SER A 114 -13.79 -3.56 -15.98
C SER A 114 -13.21 -4.70 -16.81
N ASN A 115 -12.22 -5.41 -16.28
CA ASN A 115 -11.64 -6.58 -16.93
C ASN A 115 -12.06 -7.84 -16.18
N VAL A 116 -12.53 -8.83 -16.92
CA VAL A 116 -12.93 -10.14 -16.39
C VAL A 116 -11.89 -11.17 -16.86
N PHE A 117 -11.27 -11.87 -15.92
CA PHE A 117 -10.29 -12.92 -16.19
C PHE A 117 -10.83 -14.25 -15.66
N THR A 118 -10.91 -15.23 -16.55
CA THR A 118 -11.44 -16.57 -16.29
C THR A 118 -10.31 -17.61 -16.37
N PRO A 119 -10.57 -18.88 -15.98
CA PRO A 119 -9.59 -19.95 -16.17
C PRO A 119 -9.13 -20.15 -17.62
N ALA A 120 -9.95 -19.78 -18.61
CA ALA A 120 -9.59 -19.86 -20.04
C ALA A 120 -8.52 -18.84 -20.45
N ASP A 121 -8.32 -17.78 -19.66
CA ASP A 121 -7.38 -16.70 -19.93
C ASP A 121 -5.99 -16.95 -19.34
N ILE A 122 -5.80 -18.07 -18.63
CA ILE A 122 -4.52 -18.42 -18.00
C ILE A 122 -3.45 -18.64 -19.08
N VAL A 123 -2.31 -17.97 -18.90
CA VAL A 123 -1.12 -18.08 -19.75
C VAL A 123 0.10 -18.50 -18.94
N THR A 124 1.04 -19.18 -19.60
CA THR A 124 2.31 -19.57 -18.98
C THR A 124 3.11 -18.35 -18.54
N THR A 125 3.70 -18.43 -17.35
CA THR A 125 4.62 -17.41 -16.81
C THR A 125 5.85 -18.09 -16.21
N SER A 126 7.00 -17.40 -16.30
CA SER A 126 8.25 -17.80 -15.64
C SER A 126 8.36 -17.28 -14.21
N ILE A 127 7.44 -16.41 -13.78
CA ILE A 127 7.44 -15.84 -12.43
C ILE A 127 6.95 -16.92 -11.47
N ALA A 128 7.80 -17.28 -10.50
CA ALA A 128 7.46 -18.27 -9.48
C ALA A 128 6.20 -17.87 -8.69
N ASN A 129 5.44 -18.86 -8.24
CA ASN A 129 4.26 -18.68 -7.38
C ASN A 129 3.22 -17.71 -7.93
N THR A 130 3.13 -17.57 -9.26
CA THR A 130 2.27 -16.60 -9.93
C THR A 130 1.41 -17.27 -10.98
N THR A 131 0.12 -16.95 -10.98
CA THR A 131 -0.80 -17.21 -12.09
C THR A 131 -0.90 -15.95 -12.93
N ALA A 132 -0.74 -16.09 -14.25
CA ALA A 132 -0.88 -14.99 -15.18
C ALA A 132 -2.10 -15.21 -16.07
N TYR A 133 -2.87 -14.16 -16.30
CA TYR A 133 -4.04 -14.13 -17.16
C TYR A 133 -3.81 -13.14 -18.31
N ARG A 134 -4.36 -13.43 -19.48
CA ARG A 134 -4.33 -12.53 -20.64
C ARG A 134 -5.66 -12.55 -21.38
N VAL A 135 -6.31 -11.39 -21.44
CA VAL A 135 -7.51 -11.13 -22.25
C VAL A 135 -7.14 -10.12 -23.33
N VAL A 136 -7.63 -10.34 -24.55
CA VAL A 136 -7.48 -9.36 -25.63
C VAL A 136 -8.78 -8.57 -25.76
N ASP A 137 -8.71 -7.26 -25.67
CA ASP A 137 -9.90 -6.41 -25.82
C ASP A 137 -10.29 -6.16 -27.28
N ALA A 138 -11.35 -5.37 -27.47
CA ALA A 138 -11.89 -5.03 -28.78
C ALA A 138 -10.92 -4.25 -29.68
N VAL A 139 -9.86 -3.63 -29.13
CA VAL A 139 -8.82 -2.92 -29.89
C VAL A 139 -7.53 -3.74 -30.03
N ASN A 140 -7.63 -5.06 -29.84
CA ASN A 140 -6.52 -6.00 -29.90
C ASN A 140 -5.39 -5.71 -28.91
N PHE A 141 -5.69 -5.04 -27.79
CA PHE A 141 -4.73 -4.80 -26.73
C PHE A 141 -4.75 -5.96 -25.73
N PRO A 142 -3.57 -6.52 -25.36
CA PRO A 142 -3.49 -7.65 -24.44
C PRO A 142 -3.50 -7.17 -22.99
N ASN A 143 -4.70 -7.05 -22.40
CA ASN A 143 -4.88 -6.83 -20.97
C ASN A 143 -4.32 -8.04 -20.19
N ARG A 144 -3.51 -7.79 -19.15
CA ARG A 144 -2.87 -8.83 -18.35
C ARG A 144 -3.14 -8.61 -16.87
N PHE A 145 -3.37 -9.70 -16.16
CA PHE A 145 -3.48 -9.73 -14.72
C PHE A 145 -2.55 -10.81 -14.18
N PHE A 146 -1.79 -10.48 -13.15
CA PHE A 146 -0.93 -11.40 -12.44
C PHE A 146 -1.41 -11.48 -11.01
N PHE A 147 -1.52 -12.69 -10.49
CA PHE A 147 -1.88 -12.98 -9.12
C PHE A 147 -0.84 -13.94 -8.56
N GLY A 148 -0.12 -13.54 -7.52
CA GLY A 148 0.98 -14.32 -6.99
C GLY A 148 1.14 -14.26 -5.48
N THR A 149 1.84 -15.25 -4.95
CA THR A 149 2.18 -15.31 -3.53
C THR A 149 3.62 -14.83 -3.33
N PRO A 150 3.84 -13.68 -2.68
CA PRO A 150 5.18 -13.17 -2.40
C PRO A 150 6.00 -14.17 -1.58
N THR A 151 7.28 -14.28 -1.89
CA THR A 151 8.25 -15.00 -1.04
C THR A 151 8.83 -14.00 -0.03
N LEU A 152 8.63 -14.27 1.26
CA LEU A 152 9.13 -13.48 2.38
C LEU A 152 10.18 -14.33 3.12
N GLY A 153 11.45 -13.93 3.00
CA GLY A 153 12.58 -14.69 3.50
C GLY A 153 12.67 -16.07 2.83
N SER A 154 12.49 -17.13 3.61
CA SER A 154 12.53 -18.53 3.14
C SER A 154 11.15 -19.15 2.89
N SER A 155 10.06 -18.39 3.07
CA SER A 155 8.70 -18.92 3.03
C SER A 155 7.74 -18.04 2.23
N LEU A 156 6.55 -18.55 1.95
CA LEU A 156 5.52 -17.81 1.21
C LEU A 156 4.66 -16.98 2.14
N ALA A 157 4.12 -15.87 1.62
CA ALA A 157 3.09 -15.06 2.29
C ALA A 157 1.85 -15.91 2.60
N GLU A 158 1.40 -15.88 3.85
CA GLU A 158 0.24 -16.62 4.34
C GLU A 158 -1.06 -15.82 4.20
N TYR A 159 -1.00 -14.50 4.41
CA TYR A 159 -2.19 -13.64 4.50
C TYR A 159 -2.29 -12.61 3.38
N SER A 160 -1.19 -12.29 2.72
CA SER A 160 -1.12 -11.31 1.62
C SER A 160 -0.81 -11.96 0.27
N ARG A 161 -1.23 -11.29 -0.81
CA ARG A 161 -0.96 -11.64 -2.21
C ARG A 161 -0.54 -10.40 -2.99
N GLY A 162 0.42 -10.59 -3.89
CA GLY A 162 0.81 -9.59 -4.86
C GLY A 162 -0.04 -9.73 -6.11
N THR A 163 -0.50 -8.61 -6.65
CA THR A 163 -1.21 -8.55 -7.91
C THR A 163 -0.60 -7.48 -8.81
N ALA A 164 -0.57 -7.74 -10.11
CA ALA A 164 -0.15 -6.74 -11.08
C ALA A 164 -1.14 -6.69 -12.24
N LEU A 165 -1.39 -5.48 -12.74
CA LEU A 165 -2.35 -5.24 -13.80
C LEU A 165 -1.67 -4.45 -14.91
N PHE A 166 -1.82 -4.89 -16.14
CA PHE A 166 -1.45 -4.13 -17.34
C PHE A 166 -2.67 -4.04 -18.24
N VAL A 167 -3.28 -2.86 -18.29
CA VAL A 167 -4.56 -2.64 -18.97
C VAL A 167 -4.54 -1.38 -19.83
N ARG A 168 -5.48 -1.27 -20.77
CA ARG A 168 -5.67 -0.07 -21.59
C ARG A 168 -7.05 0.56 -21.37
N PRO A 169 -7.22 1.37 -20.32
CA PRO A 169 -8.44 2.16 -20.16
C PRO A 169 -8.43 3.32 -21.16
N GLY A 170 -9.32 3.28 -22.15
CA GLY A 170 -9.43 4.33 -23.17
C GLY A 170 -8.20 4.40 -24.08
N ALA A 171 -7.59 5.58 -24.19
CA ALA A 171 -6.46 5.81 -25.09
C ALA A 171 -5.11 5.36 -24.51
N GLY A 172 -4.96 5.47 -23.18
CA GLY A 172 -3.71 5.22 -22.47
C GLY A 172 -3.57 3.80 -21.94
N THR A 173 -2.35 3.43 -21.56
CA THR A 173 -2.05 2.18 -20.86
C THR A 173 -1.78 2.45 -19.39
N MET A 174 -2.10 1.47 -18.55
CA MET A 174 -1.89 1.56 -17.11
C MET A 174 -1.20 0.30 -16.62
N THR A 175 -0.14 0.48 -15.84
CA THR A 175 0.54 -0.61 -15.12
C THR A 175 0.36 -0.38 -13.62
N MET A 176 -0.14 -1.37 -12.90
CA MET A 176 -0.33 -1.30 -11.45
C MET A 176 0.34 -2.49 -10.76
N SER A 177 0.88 -2.25 -9.58
CA SER A 177 1.35 -3.27 -8.63
C SER A 177 0.61 -3.06 -7.32
N CYS A 178 -0.09 -4.08 -6.87
CA CYS A 178 -1.07 -3.99 -5.80
C CYS A 178 -0.87 -5.14 -4.80
N ILE A 179 -1.16 -4.89 -3.53
CA ILE A 179 -1.27 -5.94 -2.52
C ILE A 179 -2.72 -6.08 -2.07
N ILE A 180 -3.20 -7.32 -1.98
CA ILE A 180 -4.46 -7.71 -1.37
C ILE A 180 -4.21 -8.76 -0.29
N GLY A 181 -5.19 -9.03 0.56
CA GLY A 181 -5.02 -10.07 1.58
C GLY A 181 -6.16 -10.18 2.57
N VAL A 182 -5.95 -11.00 3.60
CA VAL A 182 -6.80 -11.10 4.79
C VAL A 182 -6.40 -10.00 5.78
N PRO A 183 -7.17 -8.90 5.89
CA PRO A 183 -6.72 -7.73 6.61
C PRO A 183 -6.67 -7.98 8.11
N THR A 184 -5.65 -7.44 8.78
CA THR A 184 -5.62 -7.37 10.24
C THR A 184 -6.82 -6.56 10.72
N ARG A 185 -7.50 -7.06 11.76
CA ARG A 185 -8.64 -6.38 12.35
C ARG A 185 -8.19 -5.11 13.08
N LEU A 186 -9.02 -4.09 13.10
CA LEU A 186 -8.68 -2.81 13.76
C LEU A 186 -8.50 -2.93 15.28
N ASP A 187 -9.07 -3.96 15.90
CA ASP A 187 -8.98 -4.27 17.33
C ASP A 187 -7.83 -5.24 17.68
N ASP A 188 -7.14 -5.79 16.68
CA ASP A 188 -6.03 -6.75 16.87
C ASP A 188 -4.68 -6.11 16.51
N ARG A 189 -4.24 -5.20 17.37
CA ARG A 189 -2.98 -4.46 17.20
C ARG A 189 -1.87 -5.06 18.08
N PRO A 190 -0.61 -5.07 17.61
CA PRO A 190 0.54 -5.38 18.46
C PRO A 190 0.58 -4.49 19.69
N SER A 191 1.15 -5.01 20.79
CA SER A 191 1.37 -4.23 22.02
C SER A 191 2.66 -3.40 21.99
N SER A 192 3.53 -3.62 21.03
CA SER A 192 4.84 -2.97 20.90
C SER A 192 5.14 -2.62 19.44
N THR A 193 6.16 -1.78 19.23
CA THR A 193 6.67 -1.50 17.88
C THR A 193 7.04 -2.79 17.17
N VAL A 194 6.55 -2.92 15.94
CA VAL A 194 6.87 -3.98 15.00
C VAL A 194 7.94 -3.50 14.04
N THR A 195 8.95 -4.34 13.82
CA THR A 195 9.93 -4.17 12.74
C THR A 195 9.74 -5.29 11.75
N TYR A 196 9.59 -4.97 10.47
CA TYR A 196 9.52 -5.97 9.40
C TYR A 196 10.93 -6.25 8.91
N THR A 197 11.28 -7.53 8.75
CA THR A 197 12.64 -7.96 8.46
C THR A 197 12.75 -8.76 7.16
N GLU A 198 11.66 -9.38 6.72
CA GLU A 198 11.58 -10.13 5.48
C GLU A 198 10.74 -9.36 4.46
N PHE A 199 11.27 -9.12 3.26
CA PHE A 199 10.58 -8.33 2.24
C PHE A 199 10.58 -8.98 0.86
N SER A 200 9.52 -8.70 0.11
CA SER A 200 9.42 -8.89 -1.33
C SER A 200 9.05 -7.57 -1.97
N VAL A 201 9.88 -7.09 -2.89
CA VAL A 201 9.61 -5.87 -3.66
C VAL A 201 9.30 -6.27 -5.10
N THR A 202 8.24 -5.72 -5.67
CA THR A 202 7.86 -5.90 -7.07
C THR A 202 7.53 -4.55 -7.67
N GLY A 203 7.85 -4.33 -8.94
CA GLY A 203 7.53 -3.09 -9.62
C GLY A 203 8.56 -2.75 -10.70
N ASN A 204 8.43 -1.56 -11.25
CA ASN A 204 9.34 -1.05 -12.27
C ASN A 204 9.72 0.40 -12.01
N VAL A 205 10.96 0.74 -12.35
CA VAL A 205 11.43 2.11 -12.55
C VAL A 205 11.58 2.35 -14.06
N PHE A 206 11.10 3.49 -14.53
CA PHE A 206 11.38 4.02 -15.85
C PHE A 206 12.29 5.24 -15.71
N VAL A 207 13.32 5.29 -16.56
CA VAL A 207 14.26 6.40 -16.63
C VAL A 207 14.17 7.00 -18.03
N GLU A 208 13.80 8.27 -18.09
CA GLU A 208 13.75 9.04 -19.33
C GLU A 208 14.93 10.00 -19.37
N ASN A 209 15.85 9.75 -20.30
CA ASN A 209 16.95 10.66 -20.56
C ASN A 209 16.56 11.61 -21.71
N PRO A 210 16.91 12.91 -21.63
CA PRO A 210 16.66 13.85 -22.71
C PRO A 210 17.20 13.33 -24.05
N GLY A 211 16.30 13.17 -25.04
CA GLY A 211 16.65 12.73 -26.38
C GLY A 211 16.90 11.22 -26.56
N ALA A 212 16.61 10.40 -25.55
CA ALA A 212 16.72 8.93 -25.63
C ALA A 212 15.39 8.24 -25.38
N ALA A 213 15.29 6.97 -25.79
CA ALA A 213 14.16 6.13 -25.44
C ALA A 213 14.15 5.82 -23.92
N PRO A 214 12.97 5.72 -23.28
CA PRO A 214 12.88 5.33 -21.88
C PRO A 214 13.52 3.96 -21.63
N SER A 215 14.25 3.84 -20.52
CA SER A 215 14.79 2.56 -20.03
C SER A 215 13.94 2.05 -18.87
N GLN A 216 13.64 0.75 -18.86
CA GLN A 216 12.86 0.10 -17.79
C GLN A 216 13.73 -0.80 -16.93
N TYR A 217 13.53 -0.77 -15.62
CA TYR A 217 14.26 -1.54 -14.62
C TYR A 217 13.29 -2.28 -13.70
N SER A 218 13.54 -3.56 -13.44
CA SER A 218 12.88 -4.28 -12.34
C SER A 218 13.48 -3.85 -11.01
N ILE A 219 12.66 -3.51 -10.02
CA ILE A 219 13.11 -3.09 -8.67
C ILE A 219 13.12 -4.21 -7.63
N SER A 220 13.08 -5.47 -8.06
CA SER A 220 12.96 -6.63 -7.17
C SER A 220 14.14 -6.85 -6.21
N GLU A 221 15.27 -6.17 -6.42
CA GLU A 221 16.45 -6.22 -5.55
C GLU A 221 16.55 -5.04 -4.58
N SER A 222 15.50 -4.20 -4.49
CA SER A 222 15.46 -3.06 -3.58
C SER A 222 15.44 -3.50 -2.12
N THR A 223 15.99 -2.67 -1.24
CA THR A 223 16.01 -2.92 0.20
C THR A 223 15.00 -2.02 0.91
N VAL A 224 14.41 -2.54 2.00
CA VAL A 224 13.36 -1.85 2.74
C VAL A 224 13.72 -1.83 4.23
N THR A 225 13.47 -0.69 4.87
CA THR A 225 13.39 -0.54 6.32
C THR A 225 11.98 -0.09 6.65
N LEU A 226 11.29 -0.84 7.51
CA LEU A 226 9.89 -0.58 7.83
C LEU A 226 9.60 -0.88 9.30
N THR A 227 9.04 0.11 9.98
CA THR A 227 8.57 -0.04 11.36
C THR A 227 7.15 0.48 11.49
N ALA A 228 6.37 -0.15 12.36
CA ALA A 228 5.02 0.28 12.73
C ALA A 228 4.91 0.33 14.25
N ASN A 229 4.60 1.50 14.80
CA ASN A 229 4.50 1.70 16.24
C ASN A 229 3.03 1.92 16.64
N PRO A 230 2.38 0.93 17.27
CA PRO A 230 0.98 1.03 17.68
C PRO A 230 0.76 2.03 18.82
N GLY A 231 1.81 2.38 19.58
CA GLY A 231 1.72 3.32 20.71
C GLY A 231 1.55 4.78 20.30
N ASN A 232 2.11 5.17 19.15
CA ASN A 232 1.93 6.52 18.58
C ASN A 232 1.19 6.50 17.23
N GLY A 233 0.85 5.32 16.70
CA GLY A 233 0.17 5.17 15.42
C GLY A 233 1.04 5.51 14.21
N ILE A 234 2.37 5.47 14.32
CA ILE A 234 3.29 5.89 13.25
C ILE A 234 3.88 4.69 12.50
N ILE A 235 3.90 4.78 11.18
CA ILE A 235 4.62 3.90 10.27
C ILE A 235 5.76 4.68 9.63
N ASN A 236 6.97 4.16 9.73
CA ASN A 236 8.13 4.71 9.03
C ASN A 236 8.55 3.76 7.92
N LEU A 237 8.61 4.26 6.69
CA LEU A 237 9.09 3.54 5.51
C LEU A 237 10.33 4.22 4.96
N ASP A 238 11.35 3.41 4.68
CA ASP A 238 12.48 3.74 3.82
C ASP A 238 12.71 2.61 2.82
N VAL A 239 12.75 2.92 1.53
CA VAL A 239 13.07 2.00 0.44
C VAL A 239 14.27 2.54 -0.34
N THR A 240 15.35 1.76 -0.41
CA THR A 240 16.46 2.05 -1.31
C THR A 240 16.26 1.29 -2.61
N LEU A 241 15.95 2.03 -3.67
CA LEU A 241 15.63 1.45 -4.96
C LEU A 241 16.89 0.98 -5.68
N VAL A 242 16.90 -0.31 -6.00
CA VAL A 242 17.94 -0.97 -6.80
C VAL A 242 17.26 -1.69 -7.94
N GLY A 243 17.65 -1.35 -9.17
CA GLY A 243 17.06 -1.92 -10.37
C GLY A 243 18.05 -2.66 -11.26
N ARG A 244 17.53 -3.65 -11.99
CA ARG A 244 18.20 -4.29 -13.14
C ARG A 244 17.43 -3.96 -14.40
N GLN A 245 18.11 -3.45 -15.42
CA GLN A 245 17.48 -3.05 -16.67
C GLN A 245 16.92 -4.25 -17.43
N PHE A 246 15.71 -4.15 -17.95
CA PHE A 246 15.18 -5.12 -18.91
C PHE A 246 15.90 -4.98 -20.25
N GLN A 247 16.36 -6.12 -20.78
CA GLN A 247 16.94 -6.23 -22.11
C GLN A 247 15.84 -6.49 -23.16
N SER A 248 16.17 -6.36 -24.44
CA SER A 248 15.22 -6.57 -25.53
C SER A 248 14.63 -7.98 -25.59
N ASP A 249 15.33 -8.98 -25.03
CA ASP A 249 14.87 -10.37 -24.92
C ASP A 249 14.04 -10.64 -23.65
N GLY A 250 13.79 -9.61 -22.83
CA GLY A 250 13.07 -9.69 -21.56
C GLY A 250 13.93 -10.16 -20.38
N SER A 251 15.21 -10.48 -20.59
CA SER A 251 16.13 -10.81 -19.50
C SER A 251 16.53 -9.56 -18.70
N LEU A 252 17.01 -9.76 -17.46
CA LEU A 252 17.52 -8.68 -16.63
C LEU A 252 19.04 -8.54 -16.83
N SER A 253 19.49 -7.29 -16.95
CA SER A 253 20.91 -6.94 -16.99
C SER A 253 21.66 -7.49 -15.77
N ALA A 254 22.93 -7.85 -15.97
CA ALA A 254 23.85 -8.22 -14.88
C ALA A 254 24.18 -7.01 -13.98
N THR A 255 24.04 -5.78 -14.48
CA THR A 255 24.35 -4.54 -13.76
C THR A 255 23.21 -4.14 -12.84
N ARG A 256 23.57 -3.77 -11.60
CA ARG A 256 22.68 -3.15 -10.62
C ARG A 256 22.80 -1.63 -10.71
N THR A 257 21.67 -0.94 -10.77
CA THR A 257 21.59 0.52 -10.76
C THR A 257 20.84 0.96 -9.51
N GLN A 258 21.45 1.81 -8.69
CA GLN A 258 20.80 2.39 -7.51
C GLN A 258 20.15 3.73 -7.91
N PHE A 259 18.86 3.90 -7.58
CA PHE A 259 18.08 5.11 -7.89
C PHE A 259 17.91 6.06 -6.69
N GLY A 260 18.46 5.68 -5.54
CA GLY A 260 18.40 6.45 -4.31
C GLY A 260 17.45 5.85 -3.27
N THR A 261 17.27 6.56 -2.17
CA THR A 261 16.40 6.16 -1.06
C THR A 261 15.17 7.06 -1.03
N PHE A 262 14.01 6.45 -0.86
CA PHE A 262 12.72 7.10 -0.79
C PHE A 262 12.04 6.70 0.51
N GLY A 263 11.42 7.64 1.21
CA GLY A 263 10.78 7.32 2.47
C GLY A 263 9.75 8.34 2.90
N GLY A 264 9.03 7.99 3.96
CA GLY A 264 8.00 8.84 4.53
C GLY A 264 7.42 8.24 5.81
N GLU A 265 6.60 9.06 6.45
CA GLU A 265 5.94 8.73 7.71
C GLU A 265 4.43 8.77 7.48
N ALA A 266 3.74 7.67 7.81
CA ALA A 266 2.28 7.58 7.74
C ALA A 266 1.67 7.40 9.13
N GLY A 267 0.55 8.07 9.37
CA GLY A 267 -0.27 7.85 10.56
C GLY A 267 -1.31 6.74 10.34
N ILE A 268 -1.61 5.99 11.40
CA ILE A 268 -2.75 5.08 11.51
C ILE A 268 -3.68 5.66 12.57
N ASP A 269 -4.85 6.16 12.15
CA ASP A 269 -5.87 6.63 13.08
C ASP A 269 -6.67 5.48 13.71
N GLY A 270 -6.60 4.29 13.09
CA GLY A 270 -7.31 3.11 13.51
C GLY A 270 -8.81 3.12 13.22
N SER A 271 -9.30 4.07 12.42
CA SER A 271 -10.70 4.17 11.99
C SER A 271 -10.98 3.37 10.72
N ILE A 272 -9.95 3.22 9.87
CA ILE A 272 -10.02 2.50 8.60
C ILE A 272 -8.84 1.54 8.44
N GLN A 273 -9.05 0.49 7.65
CA GLN A 273 -8.01 -0.46 7.26
C GLN A 273 -7.12 0.09 6.14
N SER A 274 -6.49 1.24 6.39
CA SER A 274 -5.50 1.83 5.50
C SER A 274 -4.57 2.79 6.23
N PHE A 275 -3.39 2.99 5.66
CA PHE A 275 -2.54 4.15 5.90
C PHE A 275 -2.04 4.69 4.56
N ALA A 276 -1.69 5.97 4.51
CA ALA A 276 -1.06 6.58 3.35
C ALA A 276 -0.22 7.79 3.76
N ALA A 277 0.83 8.07 2.99
CA ALA A 277 1.65 9.26 3.16
C ALA A 277 2.40 9.62 1.86
N PRO A 278 2.91 10.86 1.76
CA PRO A 278 3.88 11.23 0.75
C PRO A 278 5.12 10.34 0.79
N LEU A 279 5.69 10.08 -0.39
CA LEU A 279 6.95 9.37 -0.55
C LEU A 279 7.99 10.36 -1.07
N ASN A 280 8.98 10.64 -0.24
CA ASN A 280 9.95 11.69 -0.47
C ASN A 280 11.31 11.09 -0.83
N ARG A 281 12.00 11.65 -1.81
CA ARG A 281 13.41 11.29 -2.07
C ARG A 281 14.29 11.82 -0.94
N LYS A 282 15.28 11.02 -0.53
CA LYS A 282 16.28 11.41 0.47
C LYS A 282 17.65 11.62 -0.20
N PRO A 283 18.46 12.60 0.24
CA PRO A 283 18.24 13.49 1.38
C PRO A 283 17.53 14.82 1.04
N ASP A 284 17.22 15.07 -0.23
CA ASP A 284 16.72 16.36 -0.71
C ASP A 284 15.25 16.64 -0.36
N ASN A 285 14.53 15.64 0.16
CA ASN A 285 13.11 15.71 0.54
C ASN A 285 12.19 16.15 -0.60
N SER A 286 12.55 15.87 -1.85
CA SER A 286 11.67 16.14 -2.97
C SER A 286 10.46 15.21 -2.92
N VAL A 287 9.26 15.81 -2.94
CA VAL A 287 7.99 15.09 -2.95
C VAL A 287 7.63 14.82 -4.40
N GLY A 288 7.59 13.54 -4.77
CA GLY A 288 7.27 13.12 -6.13
C GLY A 288 6.16 12.07 -6.21
N GLY A 289 5.69 11.57 -5.08
CA GLY A 289 4.63 10.56 -5.06
C GLY A 289 4.16 10.21 -3.66
N GLY A 290 3.78 8.95 -3.47
CA GLY A 290 3.16 8.50 -2.23
C GLY A 290 3.20 6.99 -2.08
N PHE A 291 2.91 6.55 -0.88
CA PHE A 291 2.66 5.16 -0.58
C PHE A 291 1.36 5.00 0.20
N THR A 292 0.74 3.84 0.05
CA THR A 292 -0.46 3.42 0.78
C THR A 292 -0.32 1.96 1.14
N GLY A 293 -0.96 1.51 2.22
CA GLY A 293 -0.84 0.12 2.63
C GLY A 293 -1.85 -0.28 3.69
N TRP A 294 -1.74 -1.55 4.08
CA TRP A 294 -2.39 -2.09 5.26
C TRP A 294 -1.64 -3.33 5.80
N PHE A 295 -2.06 -3.77 6.99
CA PHE A 295 -1.58 -4.94 7.70
C PHE A 295 -2.45 -6.18 7.39
N PHE A 296 -1.84 -7.35 7.35
CA PHE A 296 -2.51 -8.61 7.04
C PHE A 296 -2.20 -9.69 8.09
N GLY A 297 -3.21 -10.51 8.41
CA GLY A 297 -3.09 -11.58 9.40
C GLY A 297 -3.09 -11.09 10.86
N PRO A 298 -2.85 -11.99 11.83
CA PRO A 298 -2.87 -11.67 13.25
C PRO A 298 -1.82 -10.64 13.61
N GLN A 299 -2.21 -9.62 14.37
CA GLN A 299 -1.33 -8.55 14.87
C GLN A 299 -0.42 -7.93 13.79
N GLY A 300 -0.92 -7.84 12.55
CA GLY A 300 -0.14 -7.32 11.42
C GLY A 300 1.12 -8.11 11.12
N LEU A 301 1.08 -9.44 11.27
CA LEU A 301 2.17 -10.35 10.94
C LEU A 301 2.76 -10.09 9.55
N GLU A 302 1.90 -9.76 8.58
CA GLU A 302 2.30 -9.32 7.25
C GLU A 302 1.86 -7.87 7.01
N ILE A 303 2.54 -7.20 6.08
CA ILE A 303 2.18 -5.86 5.62
C ILE A 303 2.28 -5.78 4.10
N GLY A 304 1.40 -5.00 3.49
CA GLY A 304 1.42 -4.71 2.07
C GLY A 304 1.37 -3.22 1.82
N ILE A 305 2.26 -2.73 0.95
CA ILE A 305 2.37 -1.32 0.57
C ILE A 305 2.37 -1.24 -0.95
N GLY A 306 1.55 -0.37 -1.52
CA GLY A 306 1.68 0.14 -2.88
C GLY A 306 2.41 1.48 -2.87
N MET A 307 3.30 1.72 -3.82
CA MET A 307 4.12 2.93 -3.88
C MET A 307 4.32 3.44 -5.30
N THR A 308 4.43 4.75 -5.44
CA THR A 308 4.78 5.41 -6.70
C THR A 308 5.54 6.70 -6.45
N TYR A 309 6.31 7.11 -7.45
CA TYR A 309 7.03 8.38 -7.46
C TYR A 309 7.25 8.84 -8.89
N PHE A 310 7.30 10.16 -9.06
CA PHE A 310 7.80 10.83 -10.24
C PHE A 310 8.61 12.05 -9.86
N GLY A 311 9.78 12.21 -10.47
CA GLY A 311 10.56 13.42 -10.31
C GLY A 311 11.85 13.40 -11.11
N ALA A 312 12.51 14.55 -11.16
CA ALA A 312 13.82 14.68 -11.80
C ALA A 312 14.93 14.10 -10.91
N ALA A 313 15.83 13.34 -11.53
CA ALA A 313 17.12 12.97 -10.97
C ALA A 313 18.10 14.16 -11.00
N GLU A 314 19.24 14.03 -10.31
CA GLU A 314 20.28 15.07 -10.27
C GLU A 314 20.92 15.33 -11.65
N ASP A 315 20.96 14.32 -12.51
CA ASP A 315 21.49 14.42 -13.89
C ASP A 315 20.46 15.00 -14.89
N GLY A 316 19.27 15.38 -14.42
CA GLY A 316 18.19 15.90 -15.25
C GLY A 316 17.35 14.83 -15.96
N SER A 317 17.65 13.54 -15.78
CA SER A 317 16.74 12.47 -16.21
C SER A 317 15.45 12.51 -15.39
N ILE A 318 14.36 12.01 -15.95
CA ILE A 318 13.10 11.83 -15.23
C ILE A 318 13.02 10.38 -14.76
N ILE A 319 12.77 10.21 -13.46
CA ILE A 319 12.54 8.91 -12.84
C ILE A 319 11.06 8.81 -12.52
N SER A 320 10.41 7.77 -13.02
CA SER A 320 9.07 7.37 -12.61
C SER A 320 9.09 5.93 -12.14
N PHE A 321 8.41 5.62 -11.04
CA PHE A 321 8.27 4.24 -10.62
C PHE A 321 6.91 3.96 -10.00
N ALA A 322 6.53 2.69 -10.11
CA ALA A 322 5.45 2.12 -9.33
C ALA A 322 5.83 0.70 -8.92
N GLY A 323 5.38 0.32 -7.73
CA GLY A 323 5.64 -0.99 -7.20
C GLY A 323 4.81 -1.30 -5.97
N SER A 324 5.06 -2.47 -5.42
CA SER A 324 4.51 -2.95 -4.18
C SER A 324 5.57 -3.60 -3.31
N ILE A 325 5.39 -3.50 -2.00
CA ILE A 325 6.20 -4.16 -0.99
C ILE A 325 5.28 -5.09 -0.21
N SER A 326 5.68 -6.34 -0.05
CA SER A 326 5.15 -7.23 0.98
C SER A 326 6.23 -7.43 2.04
N GLY A 327 5.85 -7.37 3.31
CA GLY A 327 6.76 -7.53 4.42
C GLY A 327 6.24 -8.51 5.48
N ARG A 328 7.14 -9.13 6.23
CA ARG A 328 6.84 -9.93 7.44
C ARG A 328 7.78 -9.55 8.58
N GLN A 329 7.25 -9.61 9.80
CA GLN A 329 7.98 -9.37 11.07
C GLN A 329 9.14 -10.35 11.22
#